data_AF-A0A521VJW8-F1
#
_entry.id   AF-A0A521VJW8-F1
#
_cell.length_a   1.000
_cell.length_b   1.000
_cell.length_c   1.000
_cell.angle_alpha   90.00
_cell.angle_beta   90.00
_cell.angle_gamma   90.00
#
_symmetry.space_group_name_H-M   'P 1'
#
loop_
_entity.id
_entity.type
_entity.pdbx_description
1 polymer ?
#
loop_
_entity_poly.entity_id
_entity_poly.type
_entity_poly.pdbx_seq_one_letter_code
_entity_poly.pdbx_strand_id
1 'polypeptide(L)'
;MTAIGNPPLVIPSELVELTGLGEQEFKIELAIFMYKKFNLSSGKTARFAGMPRVAFLHELGKRKIPLNYDEEEAMHDVEAMKAFNEKFPVKPQ
;
A
#
# COMPACT_ATOMS: atom_id res chain seq x y z
N MET A 1 -0.09 -29.17 -19.38
CA MET A 1 -1.15 -28.36 -18.75
C MET A 1 -0.68 -26.92 -18.79
N THR A 2 -1.21 -26.12 -19.70
CA THR A 2 -0.81 -24.71 -19.88
C THR A 2 -1.27 -23.94 -18.64
N ALA A 3 -0.35 -23.23 -17.98
CA ALA A 3 -0.69 -22.31 -16.90
C ALA A 3 -1.72 -21.31 -17.45
N ILE A 4 -2.96 -21.40 -17.00
CA ILE A 4 -3.98 -20.40 -17.30
C ILE A 4 -3.54 -19.18 -16.51
N GLY A 5 -2.87 -18.24 -17.19
CA GLY A 5 -2.49 -16.96 -16.60
C GLY A 5 -3.70 -16.33 -15.93
N ASN A 6 -3.50 -15.70 -14.78
CA ASN A 6 -4.59 -15.08 -14.03
C ASN A 6 -5.23 -13.99 -14.91
N PRO A 7 -6.51 -14.13 -15.33
CA PRO A 7 -7.14 -13.15 -16.20
C PRO A 7 -7.22 -11.79 -15.49
N PRO A 8 -7.17 -10.66 -16.24
CA PRO A 8 -7.25 -9.35 -15.64
C PRO A 8 -8.58 -9.18 -14.91
N LEU A 9 -8.53 -8.59 -13.71
CA LEU A 9 -9.73 -8.13 -13.02
C LEU A 9 -10.26 -6.89 -13.74
N VAL A 10 -11.49 -6.96 -14.24
CA VAL A 10 -12.16 -5.85 -14.93
C VAL A 10 -13.29 -5.34 -14.05
N ILE A 11 -13.31 -4.03 -13.80
CA ILE A 11 -14.42 -3.33 -13.14
C ILE A 11 -15.19 -2.60 -14.25
N PRO A 12 -16.46 -2.97 -14.52
CA PRO A 12 -17.29 -2.25 -15.48
C PRO A 12 -17.42 -0.77 -15.13
N SER A 13 -17.26 0.11 -16.12
CA SER A 13 -17.29 1.57 -15.92
C SER A 13 -18.62 2.06 -15.36
N GLU A 14 -19.73 1.42 -15.73
CA GLU A 14 -21.07 1.70 -15.19
C GLU A 14 -21.12 1.61 -13.66
N LEU A 15 -20.35 0.70 -13.04
CA LEU A 15 -20.28 0.60 -11.58
C LEU A 15 -19.53 1.78 -10.96
N VAL A 16 -18.52 2.29 -11.66
CA VAL A 16 -17.76 3.48 -11.23
C VAL A 16 -18.64 4.72 -11.34
N GLU A 17 -19.40 4.85 -12.43
CA GLU A 17 -20.34 5.96 -12.64
C GLU A 17 -21.41 6.05 -11.55
N LEU A 18 -21.92 4.90 -11.07
CA LEU A 18 -22.89 4.85 -9.97
C LEU A 18 -22.33 5.40 -8.63
N THR A 19 -21.01 5.47 -8.47
CA THR A 19 -20.39 6.08 -7.27
C THR A 19 -20.39 7.61 -7.32
N GLY A 20 -20.62 8.21 -8.49
CA GLY A 20 -20.47 9.64 -8.73
C GLY A 20 -19.02 10.12 -8.79
N LEU A 21 -18.04 9.21 -8.70
CA LEU A 21 -16.61 9.52 -8.76
C LEU A 21 -16.09 9.41 -10.19
N GLY A 22 -15.08 10.22 -10.52
CA GLY A 22 -14.28 10.00 -11.72
C GLY A 22 -13.37 8.76 -11.58
N GLU A 23 -12.94 8.18 -12.70
CA GLU A 23 -12.09 6.97 -12.71
C GLU A 23 -10.86 7.08 -11.81
N GLN A 24 -10.17 8.22 -11.86
CA GLN A 24 -8.97 8.45 -11.05
C GLN A 24 -9.28 8.54 -9.56
N GLU A 25 -10.39 9.19 -9.20
CA GLU A 25 -10.82 9.31 -7.81
C GLU A 25 -11.26 7.97 -7.25
N PHE A 26 -12.00 7.19 -8.03
CA PHE A 26 -12.35 5.81 -7.71
C PHE A 26 -11.11 4.92 -7.49
N LYS A 27 -10.08 5.04 -8.33
CA LYS A 27 -8.81 4.32 -8.14
C LYS A 27 -8.12 4.72 -6.84
N ILE A 28 -8.13 5.99 -6.47
CA ILE A 28 -7.56 6.47 -5.20
C ILE A 28 -8.35 5.92 -4.01
N GLU A 29 -9.69 5.97 -4.05
CA GLU A 29 -10.55 5.41 -3.00
C GLU A 29 -10.31 3.91 -2.81
N LEU A 30 -10.27 3.15 -3.90
CA LEU A 30 -10.03 1.71 -3.85
C LEU A 30 -8.59 1.39 -3.39
N ALA A 31 -7.60 2.20 -3.79
CA ALA A 31 -6.23 2.09 -3.29
C ALA A 31 -6.15 2.27 -1.78
N ILE A 32 -6.84 3.30 -1.26
CA ILE A 32 -6.94 3.59 0.17
C ILE A 32 -7.66 2.47 0.91
N PHE A 33 -8.76 1.96 0.35
CA PHE A 33 -9.46 0.82 0.91
C PHE A 33 -8.53 -0.40 1.03
N MET A 34 -7.80 -0.73 -0.03
CA MET A 34 -6.88 -1.86 -0.02
C MET A 34 -5.71 -1.66 0.95
N TYR A 35 -5.19 -0.43 1.04
CA TYR A 35 -4.19 -0.05 2.02
C TYR A 35 -4.68 -0.35 3.45
N LYS A 36 -5.85 0.18 3.81
CA LYS A 36 -6.41 0.04 5.17
C LYS A 36 -6.87 -1.38 5.50
N LYS A 37 -7.47 -2.09 4.54
CA LYS A 37 -8.16 -3.36 4.79
C LYS A 37 -7.24 -4.58 4.67
N PHE A 38 -6.27 -4.53 3.75
CA PHE A 38 -5.43 -5.69 3.41
C PHE A 38 -3.94 -5.45 3.69
N ASN A 39 -3.61 -4.36 4.38
CA ASN A 39 -2.26 -3.99 4.74
C ASN A 39 -1.29 -3.96 3.53
N LEU A 40 -1.78 -3.52 2.38
CA LEU A 40 -0.93 -3.41 1.21
C LEU A 40 0.04 -2.24 1.38
N SER A 41 1.30 -2.44 1.01
CA SER A 41 2.29 -1.37 1.11
C SER A 41 1.92 -0.14 0.28
N SER A 42 2.27 1.04 0.78
CA SER A 42 2.06 2.33 0.10
C SER A 42 2.60 2.38 -1.33
N GLY A 43 3.66 1.62 -1.64
CA GLY A 43 4.19 1.51 -3.00
C GLY A 43 3.28 0.71 -3.94
N LYS A 44 2.67 -0.39 -3.46
CA LYS A 44 1.76 -1.22 -4.28
C LYS A 44 0.46 -0.46 -4.56
N THR A 45 -0.11 0.20 -3.55
CA THR A 45 -1.37 0.94 -3.68
C THR A 45 -1.21 2.23 -4.48
N ALA A 46 -0.09 2.96 -4.33
CA ALA A 46 0.20 4.13 -5.17
C ALA A 46 0.31 3.76 -6.67
N ARG A 47 0.98 2.64 -6.98
CA ARG A 47 1.04 2.12 -8.36
C ARG A 47 -0.34 1.79 -8.91
N PHE A 48 -1.19 1.15 -8.10
CA PHE A 48 -2.58 0.87 -8.48
C PHE A 48 -3.37 2.17 -8.74
N ALA A 49 -3.21 3.18 -7.89
CA ALA A 49 -3.81 4.50 -8.08
C ALA A 49 -3.23 5.30 -9.26
N GLY A 50 -2.21 4.78 -9.96
CA GLY A 50 -1.59 5.47 -11.08
C GLY A 50 -0.85 6.75 -10.69
N MET A 51 -0.35 6.85 -9.44
CA MET A 51 0.28 8.09 -8.94
C MET A 51 1.61 7.82 -8.23
N PRO A 52 2.50 8.84 -8.13
CA PRO A 52 3.74 8.71 -7.38
C PRO A 52 3.49 8.39 -5.90
N ARG A 53 4.33 7.54 -5.31
CA ARG A 53 4.20 7.13 -3.89
C ARG A 53 4.11 8.32 -2.94
N VAL A 54 4.91 9.36 -3.15
CA VAL A 54 4.90 10.58 -2.32
C VAL A 54 3.54 11.29 -2.39
N ALA A 55 2.92 11.35 -3.56
CA ALA A 55 1.58 11.93 -3.73
C ALA A 55 0.51 11.10 -3.01
N PHE A 56 0.62 9.77 -3.06
CA PHE A 56 -0.27 8.88 -2.34
C PHE A 56 -0.14 9.04 -0.81
N LEU A 57 1.09 9.12 -0.28
CA LEU A 57 1.33 9.38 1.15
C LEU A 57 0.76 10.74 1.57
N HIS A 58 0.87 11.76 0.72
CA HIS A 58 0.26 13.06 0.97
C HIS A 58 -1.27 12.96 1.04
N GLU A 59 -1.89 12.14 0.17
CA GLU A 59 -3.33 11.91 0.18
C GLU A 59 -3.81 11.18 1.44
N LEU A 60 -3.04 10.19 1.93
CA LEU A 60 -3.26 9.58 3.23
C LEU A 60 -3.21 10.62 4.37
N GLY A 61 -2.20 11.50 4.33
CA GLY A 61 -2.02 12.57 5.32
C GLY A 61 -3.20 13.54 5.37
N LYS A 62 -3.68 14.03 4.22
CA LYS A 62 -4.86 14.91 4.14
C LYS A 62 -6.10 14.27 4.77
N ARG A 63 -6.27 12.96 4.56
CA ARG A 63 -7.41 12.18 5.04
C ARG A 63 -7.22 11.65 6.47
N LYS A 64 -6.11 12.03 7.13
CA LYS A 64 -5.72 11.58 8.48
C LYS A 64 -5.69 10.06 8.61
N ILE A 65 -5.31 9.38 7.53
CA ILE A 65 -5.12 7.93 7.54
C ILE A 65 -3.72 7.69 8.08
N PRO A 66 -3.57 6.95 9.19
CA PRO A 66 -2.25 6.64 9.72
C PRO A 66 -1.47 5.86 8.66
N LEU A 67 -0.15 6.07 8.64
CA LEU A 67 0.70 5.11 7.97
C LEU A 67 0.43 3.77 8.65
N ASN A 68 0.02 2.78 7.87
CA ASN A 68 0.18 1.39 8.25
C ASN A 68 1.68 1.23 8.50
N TYR A 69 2.00 1.33 9.77
CA TYR A 69 3.17 0.86 10.45
C TYR A 69 2.56 -0.03 11.51
N ASP A 70 2.17 -1.23 11.09
CA ASP A 70 1.50 -2.16 11.97
C ASP A 70 2.52 -2.93 12.80
N GLU A 71 2.04 -3.75 13.74
CA GLU A 71 2.89 -4.50 14.65
C GLU A 71 3.84 -5.46 13.90
N GLU A 72 3.39 -6.00 12.76
CA GLU A 72 4.21 -6.89 11.92
C GLU A 72 5.36 -6.14 11.26
N GLU A 73 5.11 -4.96 10.68
CA GLU A 73 6.18 -4.10 10.12
C GLU A 73 7.13 -3.59 11.20
N ALA A 74 6.60 -3.21 12.37
CA ALA A 74 7.42 -2.82 13.52
C ALA A 74 8.31 -3.98 13.99
N MET A 75 7.77 -5.21 14.02
CA MET A 75 8.52 -6.40 14.41
C MET A 75 9.61 -6.74 13.38
N HIS A 76 9.29 -6.60 12.10
CA HIS A 76 10.24 -6.84 11.02
C HIS A 76 11.42 -5.86 11.07
N ASP A 77 11.17 -4.58 11.40
CA ASP A 77 12.23 -3.60 11.61
C ASP A 77 13.07 -3.92 12.86
N VAL A 78 12.45 -4.41 13.94
CA VAL A 78 13.17 -4.90 15.14
C VAL A 78 14.07 -6.10 14.79
N GLU A 79 13.58 -7.04 14.00
CA GLU A 79 14.35 -8.19 13.54
C GLU A 79 15.51 -7.76 12.65
N ALA A 80 15.27 -6.85 11.71
CA ALA A 80 16.30 -6.27 10.86
C ALA A 80 17.38 -5.54 11.69
N MET A 81 16.98 -4.79 12.72
CA MET A 81 17.90 -4.13 13.65
C MET A 81 18.72 -5.12 14.47
N LYS A 82 18.12 -6.21 14.96
CA LYS A 82 18.84 -7.28 15.69
C LYS A 82 19.90 -7.92 14.79
N ALA A 83 19.51 -8.33 13.58
CA ALA A 83 20.41 -8.92 12.61
C ALA A 83 21.55 -7.96 12.21
N PHE A 84 21.24 -6.66 12.07
CA PHE A 84 22.25 -5.64 11.84
C PHE A 84 23.25 -5.55 13.00
N ASN A 85 22.79 -5.53 14.25
CA ASN A 85 23.65 -5.44 15.43
C ASN A 85 24.50 -6.71 15.65
N GLU A 86 23.97 -7.90 15.33
CA GLU A 86 24.78 -9.13 15.34
C GLU A 86 25.92 -9.07 14.33
N LYS A 87 25.63 -8.56 13.12
CA LYS A 87 26.60 -8.44 12.03
C LYS A 87 27.58 -7.28 12.24
N PHE A 88 27.14 -6.22 12.89
CA PHE A 88 27.88 -4.99 13.13
C PHE A 88 27.66 -4.55 14.59
N PRO A 89 28.33 -5.21 15.55
CA PRO A 89 28.14 -4.92 16.96
C PRO A 89 28.52 -3.48 17.27
N VAL A 90 27.52 -2.68 17.62
CA VAL A 90 27.72 -1.30 18.03
C VAL A 90 28.31 -1.34 19.44
N LYS A 91 29.54 -0.85 19.61
CA LYS A 91 30.11 -0.71 20.96
C LYS A 91 29.28 0.31 21.74
N PRO A 92 28.95 0.02 23.02
CA PRO A 92 28.32 1.03 23.87
C PRO A 92 29.22 2.26 23.94
N GLN A 93 28.59 3.44 23.88
CA GLN A 93 29.25 4.73 24.02
C GLN A 93 29.58 5.02 25.49
#